data_AF-A0A951K044-F1
#
_entry.id   AF-A0A951K044-F1
#
_cell.length_a   1.000
_cell.length_b   1.000
_cell.length_c   1.000
_cell.angle_alpha   90.00
_cell.angle_beta   90.00
_cell.angle_gamma   90.00
#
_symmetry.space_group_name_H-M   'P 1'
#
loop_
_entity.id
_entity.type
_entity.pdbx_description
1 polymer ?
#
loop_
_entity_poly.entity_id
_entity_poly.type
_entity_poly.pdbx_seq_one_letter_code
_entity_poly.pdbx_strand_id
1 'polypeptide(L)'
;MDGGARRWAIEGVVAGALALPPSMVASALHARATGRPWQESETAAGNLVLGTSASPARLVRVGAVLRVAVALNWGVVLSRWLDHRHPVVHGAGAGLALFGFQYLLVGRRRPLVRALPAWPQVVDHVVYGTVAGAVLGRLRRRTQRGAPPSPATDPRPRPLP
;
A
#
# COMPACT_ATOMS: atom_id res chain seq x y z
N MET A 1 18.66 19.55 -3.36
CA MET A 1 17.18 19.58 -3.15
C MET A 1 16.66 18.19 -2.70
N ASP A 2 17.49 17.41 -2.00
CA ASP A 2 17.37 15.94 -2.05
C ASP A 2 16.78 15.32 -0.79
N GLY A 3 16.77 16.07 0.32
CA GLY A 3 16.24 15.61 1.61
C GLY A 3 14.73 15.36 1.57
N GLY A 4 13.97 16.22 0.90
CA GLY A 4 12.52 16.05 0.74
C GLY A 4 12.17 14.85 -0.13
N ALA A 5 12.90 14.66 -1.23
CA ALA A 5 12.67 13.57 -2.18
C ALA A 5 12.93 12.19 -1.55
N ARG A 6 14.08 12.05 -0.89
CA ARG A 6 14.45 10.81 -0.18
C ARG A 6 13.46 10.47 0.94
N ARG A 7 12.92 11.50 1.60
CA ARG A 7 12.05 11.34 2.76
C ARG A 7 10.69 10.74 2.41
N TRP A 8 9.98 11.28 1.42
CA TRP A 8 8.67 10.72 1.04
C TRP A 8 8.82 9.29 0.51
N ALA A 9 9.93 8.97 -0.18
CA ALA A 9 10.22 7.61 -0.61
C ALA A 9 10.38 6.65 0.58
N ILE A 10 11.18 7.01 1.59
CA ILE A 10 11.36 6.19 2.81
C ILE A 10 10.03 6.03 3.55
N GLU A 11 9.28 7.11 3.77
CA GLU A 11 7.97 7.06 4.42
C GLU A 11 7.00 6.14 3.68
N GLY A 12 7.06 6.17 2.35
CA GLY A 12 6.25 5.30 1.50
C GLY A 12 6.65 3.83 1.57
N VAL A 13 7.96 3.53 1.57
CA VAL A 13 8.45 2.16 1.79
C VAL A 13 7.98 1.62 3.15
N VAL A 14 8.11 2.43 4.21
CA VAL A 14 7.64 2.05 5.55
C VAL A 14 6.14 1.82 5.56
N ALA A 15 5.35 2.72 4.94
CA ALA A 15 3.91 2.58 4.85
C ALA A 15 3.49 1.32 4.09
N GLY A 16 4.11 1.04 2.93
CA GLY A 16 3.85 -0.16 2.14
C GLY A 16 4.21 -1.44 2.89
N ALA A 17 5.36 -1.46 3.57
CA ALA A 17 5.82 -2.61 4.35
C ALA A 17 4.88 -2.91 5.54
N LEU A 18 4.42 -1.89 6.26
CA LEU A 18 3.52 -2.06 7.41
C LEU A 18 2.07 -2.37 7.00
N ALA A 19 1.64 -1.90 5.84
CA ALA A 19 0.31 -2.19 5.32
C ALA A 19 0.16 -3.59 4.73
N LEU A 20 1.27 -4.19 4.28
CA LEU A 20 1.24 -5.48 3.59
C LEU A 20 0.67 -6.64 4.46
N PRO A 21 1.15 -6.92 5.69
CA PRO A 21 0.63 -8.05 6.47
C PRO A 21 -0.88 -8.01 6.75
N PRO A 22 -1.47 -6.91 7.26
CA PRO A 22 -2.91 -6.87 7.54
C PRO A 22 -3.75 -6.92 6.25
N SER A 23 -3.20 -6.47 5.12
CA SER A 23 -3.89 -6.52 3.83
C SER A 23 -4.04 -7.92 3.24
N MET A 24 -3.54 -8.97 3.89
CA MET A 24 -3.67 -10.35 3.39
C MET A 24 -4.72 -11.15 4.17
N VAL A 25 -5.28 -10.56 5.24
CA VAL A 25 -6.08 -11.30 6.21
C VAL A 25 -7.42 -11.72 5.62
N ALA A 26 -8.10 -10.85 4.85
CA ALA A 26 -9.44 -11.17 4.38
C ALA A 26 -9.40 -12.29 3.33
N SER A 27 -8.48 -12.23 2.37
CA SER A 27 -8.32 -13.34 1.41
C SER A 27 -7.83 -14.63 2.06
N ALA A 28 -6.90 -14.58 3.02
CA ALA A 28 -6.43 -15.77 3.73
C ALA A 28 -7.55 -16.43 4.55
N LEU A 29 -8.36 -15.65 5.26
CA LEU A 29 -9.52 -16.15 6.00
C LEU A 29 -10.58 -16.73 5.07
N HIS A 30 -10.86 -16.06 3.95
CA HIS A 30 -11.81 -16.55 2.97
C HIS A 30 -11.35 -17.87 2.33
N ALA A 31 -10.08 -17.99 1.96
CA ALA A 31 -9.52 -19.22 1.42
C ALA A 31 -9.65 -20.38 2.41
N ARG A 32 -9.30 -20.13 3.69
CA ARG A 32 -9.48 -21.11 4.77
C ARG A 32 -10.94 -21.50 4.95
N ALA A 33 -11.87 -20.55 4.97
CA ALA A 33 -13.29 -20.81 5.17
C ALA A 33 -13.94 -21.59 4.01
N THR A 34 -13.37 -21.51 2.80
CA THR A 34 -13.89 -22.15 1.59
C THR A 34 -13.12 -23.41 1.16
N GLY A 35 -12.13 -23.84 1.96
CA GLY A 35 -11.28 -25.00 1.63
C GLY A 35 -10.35 -24.78 0.43
N ARG A 36 -10.13 -23.53 0.03
CA ARG A 36 -9.25 -23.15 -1.08
C ARG A 36 -7.80 -23.02 -0.63
N PRO A 37 -6.81 -23.27 -1.49
CA PRO A 37 -5.41 -23.00 -1.19
C PRO A 37 -5.20 -21.52 -0.86
N TRP A 38 -4.57 -21.23 0.28
CA TRP A 38 -4.32 -19.85 0.69
C TRP A 38 -3.35 -19.11 -0.25
N GLN A 39 -2.51 -19.84 -1.00
CA GLN A 39 -1.55 -19.29 -1.95
C GLN A 39 -2.11 -19.00 -3.35
N GLU A 40 -3.43 -19.08 -3.55
CA GLU A 40 -4.04 -18.80 -4.86
C GLU A 40 -3.73 -17.39 -5.35
N SER A 41 -3.74 -16.41 -4.45
CA SER A 41 -3.42 -15.01 -4.75
C SER A 41 -1.96 -14.86 -5.23
N GLU A 42 -1.02 -15.55 -4.59
CA GLU A 42 0.39 -15.63 -4.99
C GLU A 42 0.53 -16.34 -6.34
N THR A 43 -0.19 -17.45 -6.54
CA THR A 43 -0.11 -18.23 -7.77
C THR A 43 -0.60 -17.41 -8.98
N ALA A 44 -1.73 -16.72 -8.83
CA ALA A 44 -2.28 -15.84 -9.86
C ALA A 44 -1.33 -14.67 -10.17
N ALA A 45 -0.72 -14.07 -9.15
CA ALA A 45 0.28 -13.02 -9.33
C ALA A 45 1.55 -13.53 -10.03
N GLY A 46 2.05 -14.71 -9.65
CA GLY A 46 3.19 -15.35 -10.28
C GLY A 46 2.97 -15.63 -11.76
N ASN A 47 1.73 -15.97 -12.15
CA ASN A 47 1.35 -16.21 -13.54
C ASN A 47 1.28 -14.93 -14.40
N LEU A 48 1.39 -13.75 -13.79
CA LEU A 48 1.57 -12.50 -14.56
C LEU A 48 2.96 -12.42 -15.18
N VAL A 49 3.95 -13.02 -14.53
CA VAL A 49 5.37 -12.98 -14.91
C VAL A 49 5.78 -14.30 -15.57
N LEU A 50 5.31 -15.42 -15.05
CA LEU A 50 5.62 -16.77 -15.52
C LEU A 50 4.46 -17.36 -16.33
N GLY A 51 4.77 -18.22 -17.28
CA GLY A 51 3.76 -19.01 -18.00
C GLY A 51 3.03 -20.01 -17.10
N THR A 52 1.90 -20.54 -17.57
CA THR A 52 1.10 -21.56 -16.87
C THR A 52 1.81 -22.90 -16.72
N SER A 53 2.86 -23.15 -17.50
CA SER A 53 3.71 -24.35 -17.40
C SER A 53 4.73 -24.30 -16.26
N ALA A 54 4.86 -23.17 -15.55
CA ALA A 54 5.76 -23.07 -14.41
C ALA A 54 5.26 -23.91 -13.22
N SER A 55 6.19 -24.46 -12.44
CA SER A 55 5.83 -25.24 -11.26
C SER A 55 5.09 -24.40 -10.21
N PRO A 56 4.13 -24.98 -9.46
CA PRO A 56 3.35 -24.26 -8.45
C PRO A 56 4.21 -23.49 -7.45
N ALA A 57 5.28 -24.11 -6.94
CA ALA A 57 6.19 -23.47 -6.00
C ALA A 57 6.94 -22.26 -6.60
N ARG A 58 7.18 -22.25 -7.91
CA ARG A 58 7.81 -21.10 -8.58
C ARG A 58 6.81 -19.96 -8.78
N LEU A 59 5.57 -20.28 -9.15
CA LEU A 59 4.48 -19.29 -9.23
C LEU A 59 4.26 -18.60 -7.89
N VAL A 60 4.15 -19.37 -6.79
CA VAL A 60 3.95 -18.81 -5.46
C VAL A 60 5.11 -17.89 -5.05
N ARG A 61 6.37 -18.32 -5.25
CA ARG A 61 7.54 -17.50 -4.91
C ARG A 61 7.60 -16.20 -5.70
N VAL A 62 7.42 -16.25 -7.02
CA VAL A 62 7.42 -15.04 -7.86
C VAL A 62 6.25 -14.14 -7.52
N GLY A 63 5.07 -14.70 -7.27
CA GLY A 63 3.90 -13.95 -6.83
C GLY A 63 4.10 -13.24 -5.50
N ALA A 64 4.72 -13.92 -4.52
CA ALA A 64 5.06 -13.32 -3.24
C ALA A 64 6.04 -12.14 -3.40
N VAL A 65 7.10 -12.31 -4.21
CA VAL A 65 8.06 -11.24 -4.53
C VAL A 65 7.36 -10.07 -5.23
N LEU A 66 6.51 -10.35 -6.22
CA LEU A 66 5.75 -9.34 -6.94
C LEU A 66 4.81 -8.57 -5.99
N ARG A 67 4.14 -9.27 -5.07
CA ARG A 67 3.28 -8.64 -4.06
C ARG A 67 4.05 -7.69 -3.16
N VAL A 68 5.23 -8.10 -2.68
CA VAL A 68 6.10 -7.22 -1.88
C VAL A 68 6.51 -5.99 -2.71
N ALA A 69 7.01 -6.19 -3.93
CA ALA A 69 7.45 -5.09 -4.79
C ALA A 69 6.31 -4.09 -5.09
N VAL A 70 5.12 -4.61 -5.41
CA VAL A 70 3.91 -3.81 -5.68
C VAL A 70 3.47 -3.06 -4.42
N ALA A 71 3.46 -3.70 -3.25
CA ALA A 71 3.11 -3.08 -1.99
C ALA A 71 4.09 -1.95 -1.60
N LEU A 72 5.39 -2.13 -1.83
CA LEU A 72 6.36 -1.07 -1.58
C LEU A 72 6.20 0.08 -2.58
N ASN A 73 6.06 -0.23 -3.87
CA ASN A 73 5.86 0.76 -4.93
C ASN A 73 4.61 1.62 -4.67
N TRP A 74 3.48 1.00 -4.33
CA TRP A 74 2.27 1.76 -4.04
C TRP A 74 2.38 2.56 -2.74
N GLY A 75 3.12 2.08 -1.74
CA GLY A 75 3.40 2.87 -0.54
C GLY A 75 4.14 4.16 -0.86
N VAL A 76 5.15 4.08 -1.74
CA VAL A 76 5.91 5.21 -2.29
C VAL A 76 5.01 6.17 -3.07
N VAL A 77 4.20 5.64 -3.97
CA VAL A 77 3.21 6.41 -4.74
C VAL A 77 2.22 7.15 -3.83
N LEU A 78 1.64 6.46 -2.83
CA LEU A 78 0.73 7.06 -1.87
C LEU A 78 1.44 8.13 -1.02
N SER A 79 2.68 7.89 -0.62
CA SER A 79 3.45 8.92 0.10
C SER A 79 3.60 10.22 -0.69
N ARG A 80 3.68 10.13 -2.02
CA ARG A 80 3.82 11.29 -2.91
C ARG A 80 2.52 12.04 -3.20
N TRP A 81 1.39 11.34 -3.33
CA TRP A 81 0.14 11.92 -3.84
C TRP A 81 -1.03 11.88 -2.85
N LEU A 82 -0.93 11.09 -1.78
CA LEU A 82 -2.01 11.00 -0.80
C LEU A 82 -2.08 12.27 0.02
N ASP A 83 -3.25 12.89 -0.01
CA ASP A 83 -3.58 14.10 0.73
C ASP A 83 -3.23 13.98 2.22
N HIS A 84 -2.85 15.13 2.80
CA HIS A 84 -2.37 15.24 4.17
C HIS A 84 -3.50 15.40 5.19
N ARG A 85 -4.68 15.89 4.78
CA ARG A 85 -5.78 16.22 5.70
C ARG A 85 -6.54 14.98 6.13
N HIS A 86 -6.87 14.10 5.20
CA HIS A 86 -7.66 12.87 5.48
C HIS A 86 -6.96 11.61 4.96
N PRO A 87 -5.74 11.30 5.42
CA PRO A 87 -4.92 10.26 4.81
C PRO A 87 -5.54 8.85 4.95
N VAL A 88 -6.34 8.59 5.97
CA VAL A 88 -7.02 7.29 6.15
C VAL A 88 -8.14 7.10 5.12
N VAL A 89 -9.05 8.09 4.99
CA VAL A 89 -10.19 8.03 4.08
C VAL A 89 -9.71 8.02 2.62
N HIS A 90 -8.79 8.91 2.27
CA HIS A 90 -8.18 8.91 0.95
C HIS A 90 -7.36 7.65 0.69
N GLY A 91 -6.72 7.08 1.71
CA GLY A 91 -6.01 5.82 1.62
C GLY A 91 -6.95 4.67 1.28
N ALA A 92 -8.09 4.56 1.97
CA ALA A 92 -9.13 3.58 1.68
C ALA A 92 -9.65 3.72 0.24
N GLY A 93 -9.95 4.96 -0.18
CA GLY A 93 -10.36 5.27 -1.55
C GLY A 93 -9.30 4.90 -2.60
N ALA A 94 -8.02 5.15 -2.31
CA ALA A 94 -6.92 4.75 -3.16
C ALA A 94 -6.79 3.21 -3.24
N GLY A 95 -6.99 2.50 -2.12
CA GLY A 95 -7.09 1.05 -2.10
C GLY A 95 -8.17 0.52 -3.05
N LEU A 96 -9.38 1.08 -2.97
CA LEU A 96 -10.47 0.73 -3.87
C LEU A 96 -10.14 1.02 -5.34
N ALA A 97 -9.53 2.19 -5.62
CA ALA A 97 -9.08 2.55 -6.96
C ALA A 97 -7.99 1.60 -7.48
N LEU A 98 -7.07 1.14 -6.63
CA LEU A 98 -6.06 0.15 -6.96
C LEU A 98 -6.65 -1.21 -7.32
N PHE A 99 -7.64 -1.67 -6.55
CA PHE A 99 -8.36 -2.89 -6.89
C PHE A 99 -9.03 -2.74 -8.26
N GLY A 100 -9.75 -1.64 -8.49
CA GLY A 100 -10.40 -1.35 -9.76
C GLY A 100 -9.40 -1.34 -10.92
N PHE A 101 -8.26 -0.66 -10.76
CA PHE A 101 -7.19 -0.62 -11.76
C PHE A 101 -6.63 -2.02 -12.06
N GLN A 102 -6.28 -2.81 -11.02
CA GLN A 102 -5.73 -4.16 -11.21
C GLN A 102 -6.77 -5.10 -11.83
N TYR A 103 -8.00 -5.06 -11.37
CA TYR A 103 -9.06 -5.95 -11.86
C TYR A 103 -9.46 -5.61 -13.31
N LEU A 104 -9.61 -4.33 -13.64
CA LEU A 104 -9.98 -3.88 -14.98
C LEU A 104 -8.84 -4.01 -15.99
N LEU A 105 -7.59 -3.74 -15.59
CA LEU A 105 -6.46 -3.76 -16.53
C LEU A 105 -5.86 -5.16 -16.68
N VAL A 106 -5.64 -5.85 -15.55
CA VAL A 106 -4.96 -7.16 -15.50
C VAL A 106 -5.97 -8.29 -15.54
N GLY A 107 -7.04 -8.20 -14.75
CA GLY A 107 -8.08 -9.23 -14.68
C GLY A 107 -8.66 -9.55 -16.06
N ARG A 108 -9.01 -8.53 -16.86
CA ARG A 108 -9.57 -8.72 -18.22
C ARG A 108 -8.73 -9.63 -19.14
N ARG A 109 -7.41 -9.68 -18.95
CA ARG A 109 -6.49 -10.46 -19.81
C ARG A 109 -5.95 -11.73 -19.16
N ARG A 110 -6.18 -11.95 -17.86
CA ARG A 110 -5.53 -13.03 -17.09
C ARG A 110 -6.58 -13.87 -16.36
N PRO A 111 -6.92 -15.08 -16.87
CA PRO A 111 -7.98 -15.93 -16.31
C PRO A 111 -7.77 -16.28 -14.83
N LEU A 112 -6.53 -16.54 -14.41
CA LEU A 112 -6.24 -16.88 -13.01
C LEU A 112 -6.54 -15.73 -12.04
N VAL A 113 -6.33 -14.48 -12.47
CA VAL A 113 -6.69 -13.31 -11.66
C VAL A 113 -8.21 -13.15 -11.59
N ARG A 114 -8.94 -13.42 -12.68
CA ARG A 114 -10.41 -13.39 -12.72
C ARG A 114 -11.06 -14.47 -11.85
N ALA A 115 -10.39 -15.59 -11.65
CA ALA A 115 -10.89 -16.70 -10.83
C ALA A 115 -10.78 -16.43 -9.31
N LEU A 116 -10.09 -15.37 -8.91
CA LEU A 116 -10.01 -14.99 -7.50
C LEU A 116 -11.35 -14.41 -7.01
N PRO A 117 -11.78 -14.75 -5.78
CA PRO A 117 -12.94 -14.12 -5.16
C PRO A 117 -12.73 -12.60 -5.07
N ALA A 118 -13.58 -11.82 -5.75
CA ALA A 118 -13.41 -10.38 -5.83
C ALA A 118 -13.55 -9.70 -4.45
N TRP A 119 -14.52 -10.12 -3.64
CA TRP A 119 -14.85 -9.44 -2.38
C TRP A 119 -13.69 -9.45 -1.35
N PRO A 120 -13.06 -10.59 -1.03
CA PRO A 120 -11.89 -10.59 -0.15
C PRO A 120 -10.75 -9.72 -0.68
N GLN A 121 -10.54 -9.69 -2.00
CA GLN A 121 -9.50 -8.87 -2.63
C GLN A 121 -9.80 -7.37 -2.51
N VAL A 122 -11.06 -6.95 -2.63
CA VAL A 122 -11.48 -5.57 -2.37
C VAL A 122 -11.16 -5.17 -0.94
N VAL A 123 -11.51 -6.02 0.03
CA VAL A 123 -11.25 -5.76 1.45
C VAL A 123 -9.75 -5.63 1.71
N ASP A 124 -8.94 -6.56 1.19
CA ASP A 124 -7.49 -6.53 1.28
C ASP A 124 -6.90 -5.20 0.77
N HIS A 125 -7.38 -4.71 -0.38
CA HIS A 125 -6.95 -3.43 -0.96
C HIS A 125 -7.38 -2.22 -0.13
N VAL A 126 -8.61 -2.21 0.38
CA VAL A 126 -9.11 -1.15 1.27
C VAL A 126 -8.30 -1.12 2.56
N VAL A 127 -8.00 -2.29 3.14
CA VAL A 127 -7.15 -2.43 4.33
C VAL A 127 -5.75 -1.91 4.05
N TYR A 128 -5.13 -2.33 2.94
CA TYR A 128 -3.82 -1.84 2.53
C TYR A 128 -3.79 -0.30 2.47
N GLY A 129 -4.73 0.29 1.74
CA GLY A 129 -4.80 1.74 1.56
C GLY A 129 -5.05 2.49 2.87
N THR A 130 -5.95 1.97 3.70
CA THR A 130 -6.27 2.52 5.04
C THR A 130 -5.04 2.52 5.95
N VAL A 131 -4.34 1.38 6.05
CA VAL A 131 -3.17 1.24 6.92
C VAL A 131 -2.01 2.09 6.40
N ALA A 132 -1.74 2.07 5.10
CA ALA A 132 -0.71 2.91 4.50
C ALA A 132 -0.98 4.40 4.76
N GLY A 133 -2.23 4.85 4.57
CA GLY A 133 -2.66 6.21 4.89
C GLY A 133 -2.49 6.57 6.37
N ALA A 134 -2.88 5.68 7.29
CA ALA A 134 -2.68 5.88 8.72
C ALA A 134 -1.20 6.03 9.11
N VAL A 135 -0.34 5.17 8.56
CA VAL A 135 1.12 5.21 8.78
C VAL A 135 1.71 6.52 8.26
N LEU A 136 1.41 6.90 7.01
CA LEU A 136 1.87 8.15 6.42
C LEU A 136 1.42 9.37 7.23
N GLY A 137 0.14 9.39 7.65
CA GLY A 137 -0.38 10.45 8.52
C GLY A 137 0.38 10.55 9.84
N ARG A 138 0.76 9.41 10.45
CA ARG A 138 1.54 9.40 11.70
C ARG A 138 2.98 9.88 11.49
N LEU A 139 3.65 9.45 10.43
CA LEU A 139 5.03 9.85 10.11
C LEU A 139 5.12 11.36 9.83
N ARG A 140 4.19 11.90 9.04
CA ARG A 140 4.10 13.34 8.73
C ARG A 140 3.86 14.18 9.99
N ARG A 141 2.95 13.77 10.88
CA ARG A 141 2.70 14.46 12.17
C ARG A 141 3.92 14.46 13.10
N ARG A 142 4.66 13.34 13.19
CA ARG A 142 5.90 13.27 13.98
C ARG A 142 6.94 14.27 13.49
N THR A 143 7.02 14.44 12.18
CA THR A 143 7.95 15.37 11.54
C THR A 143 7.61 16.82 11.90
N GLN A 144 6.34 17.19 11.80
CA GLN A 144 5.88 18.53 12.15
C GLN A 144 6.12 18.86 13.62
N ARG A 145 5.98 17.88 14.52
CA ARG A 145 6.25 18.05 15.96
C ARG A 145 7.73 18.14 16.33
N GLY A 146 8.61 17.57 15.51
CA GLY A 146 10.06 17.62 15.71
C GLY A 146 10.74 18.80 15.04
N ALA A 147 10.02 19.61 14.26
CA ALA A 147 10.53 20.84 13.69
C ALA A 147 10.72 21.88 14.80
N PRO A 148 11.86 22.61 14.86
CA PRO A 148 12.04 23.68 15.82
C PRO A 148 10.90 24.71 15.66
N PRO A 149 10.46 25.36 16.76
CA PRO A 149 9.46 26.41 16.68
C PRO A 149 9.92 27.47 15.66
N SER A 150 9.03 27.88 14.76
CA SER A 150 9.35 28.93 13.81
C SER A 150 9.74 30.21 14.57
N PRO A 151 10.78 30.94 14.14
CA PRO A 151 11.22 32.19 14.79
C PRO A 151 10.19 33.34 14.73
N ALA A 152 8.99 33.09 14.22
CA ALA A 152 7.94 34.08 14.06
C ALA A 152 6.82 33.87 15.08
N THR A 153 7.11 34.22 16.34
CA THR A 153 6.22 34.85 17.35
C THR A 153 7.00 34.88 18.67
N ASP A 154 8.11 35.62 18.71
CA ASP A 154 8.56 36.17 19.99
C ASP A 154 7.94 37.57 20.08
N PRO A 155 6.90 37.78 20.91
CA PRO A 155 6.29 39.09 21.10
C PRO A 155 7.15 40.00 21.98
N ARG A 156 8.41 39.63 22.27
CA ARG A 156 9.31 40.51 23.03
C ARG A 156 9.42 41.86 22.32
N PRO A 157 9.01 42.95 22.97
CA PRO A 157 9.14 44.27 22.40
C PRO A 157 10.62 44.54 22.15
N ARG A 158 10.95 44.98 20.94
CA ARG A 158 12.28 45.53 20.66
C ARG A 158 12.47 46.74 21.59
N PRO A 159 13.59 46.84 22.31
CA PRO A 159 13.92 48.09 23.01
C PRO A 159 14.01 49.21 21.96
N LEU A 160 13.29 50.30 22.19
CA LEU A 160 13.35 51.50 21.35
C LEU A 160 14.71 52.19 21.56
N PRO A 161 15.26 52.82 20.50
CA PRO A 161 16.53 53.56 20.56
C PRO A 161 16.45 54.80 21.44
#